data_AF-A0A7S1F584-F1
#
_entry.id   AF-A0A7S1F584-F1
#
_cell.length_a   1.000
_cell.length_b   1.000
_cell.length_c   1.000
_cell.angle_alpha   90.00
_cell.angle_beta   90.00
_cell.angle_gamma   90.00
#
_symmetry.space_group_name_H-M   'P 1'
#
loop_
_entity.id
_entity.type
_entity.pdbx_description
1 polymer ?
#
loop_
_entity_poly.entity_id
_entity_poly.type
_entity_poly.pdbx_seq_one_letter_code
_entity_poly.pdbx_strand_id
1 'polypeptide(L)'
;MVALQVPVVGWAPLRSLEQVGPLGVFVVMQAYALHEYVRAKDKSGVVLARLQLALVVTGAFAALSASVLADRGWFAPVSARVRALFLQNAMRTGNPLVDSVSEHKPTRASAYWENLDIICYVAPPGLLLLFAPSRRGSEISDSALFLALFALATMFFSLQMVRLVIFLGPSASALGGVALGRVFDFGIVA
;
A
#
# COMPACT_ATOMS: atom_id res chain seq x y z
N MET A 1 -5.33 -10.51 16.29
CA MET A 1 -5.36 -11.73 17.12
C MET A 1 -5.99 -12.93 16.41
N VAL A 2 -6.98 -12.75 15.52
CA VAL A 2 -7.54 -13.85 14.70
C VAL A 2 -6.47 -14.53 13.81
N ALA A 3 -5.53 -13.77 13.25
CA ALA A 3 -4.46 -14.31 12.39
C ALA A 3 -3.45 -15.25 13.09
N LEU A 4 -3.35 -15.21 14.43
CA LEU A 4 -2.46 -16.08 15.21
C LEU A 4 -3.09 -17.45 15.52
N GLN A 5 -4.39 -17.60 15.29
CA GLN A 5 -5.12 -18.85 15.54
C GLN A 5 -4.90 -19.89 14.43
N VAL A 6 -4.28 -19.50 13.32
CA VAL A 6 -3.97 -20.41 12.21
C VAL A 6 -2.60 -21.05 12.47
N PRO A 7 -2.54 -22.38 12.73
CA PRO A 7 -1.33 -23.05 13.19
C PRO A 7 -0.17 -23.00 12.18
N VAL A 8 -0.48 -22.84 10.89
CA VAL A 8 0.51 -22.74 9.81
C VAL A 8 1.28 -21.42 9.80
N VAL A 9 0.79 -20.40 10.53
CA VAL A 9 1.34 -19.04 10.56
C VAL A 9 2.14 -18.79 11.84
N GLY A 10 1.79 -19.46 12.94
CA GLY A 10 2.57 -19.45 14.19
C GLY A 10 2.94 -18.04 14.67
N TRP A 11 4.23 -17.85 15.02
CA TRP A 11 4.79 -16.54 15.44
C TRP A 11 5.43 -15.74 14.30
N ALA A 12 5.33 -16.22 13.05
CA ALA A 12 5.86 -15.51 11.88
C ALA A 12 5.30 -14.07 11.71
N PRO A 13 4.01 -13.79 12.04
CA PRO A 13 3.43 -12.45 12.03
C PRO A 13 4.23 -11.43 12.86
N LEU A 14 4.64 -11.83 14.07
CA LEU A 14 5.31 -10.95 15.02
C LEU A 14 6.80 -10.76 14.73
N ARG A 15 7.39 -11.63 13.89
CA ARG A 15 8.82 -11.61 13.56
C ARG A 15 9.11 -11.13 12.13
N SER A 16 8.09 -11.06 11.27
CA SER A 16 8.20 -10.60 9.89
C SER A 16 8.10 -9.07 9.81
N LEU A 17 9.06 -8.43 9.12
CA LEU A 17 9.03 -7.00 8.82
C LEU A 17 7.80 -6.57 7.99
N GLU A 18 7.08 -7.52 7.39
CA GLU A 18 5.86 -7.27 6.61
C GLU A 18 4.71 -6.72 7.47
N GLN A 19 4.69 -7.00 8.78
CA GLN A 19 3.64 -6.52 9.69
C GLN A 19 4.04 -5.27 10.49
N VAL A 20 5.31 -4.85 10.39
CA VAL A 20 5.80 -3.63 11.06
C VAL A 20 5.18 -2.38 10.44
N GLY A 21 4.85 -2.41 9.14
CA GLY A 21 4.16 -1.31 8.47
C GLY A 21 2.79 -0.98 9.10
N PRO A 22 1.83 -1.93 9.11
CA PRO A 22 0.53 -1.73 9.76
C PRO A 22 0.63 -1.39 11.26
N LEU A 23 1.57 -2.02 11.98
CA LEU A 23 1.83 -1.71 13.39
C LEU A 23 2.30 -0.27 13.57
N GLY A 24 3.20 0.21 12.71
CA GLY A 24 3.70 1.58 12.73
C GLY A 24 2.58 2.59 12.49
N VAL A 25 1.73 2.35 11.47
CA VAL A 25 0.56 3.20 11.20
C VAL A 25 -0.38 3.25 12.41
N PHE A 26 -0.62 2.12 13.07
CA PHE A 26 -1.44 2.06 14.28
C PHE A 26 -0.87 2.92 15.42
N VAL A 27 0.44 2.83 15.67
CA VAL A 27 1.11 3.64 16.70
C VAL A 27 1.04 5.14 16.37
N VAL A 28 1.23 5.52 15.11
CA VAL A 28 1.12 6.91 14.66
C VAL A 28 -0.30 7.44 14.85
N MET A 29 -1.32 6.64 14.50
CA MET A 29 -2.73 7.01 14.71
C MET A 29 -3.04 7.20 16.20
N GLN A 30 -2.53 6.33 17.08
CA GLN A 30 -2.71 6.47 18.52
C GLN A 30 -2.04 7.76 19.05
N ALA A 31 -0.83 8.07 18.56
CA ALA A 31 -0.12 9.29 18.92
C ALA A 31 -0.87 10.56 18.46
N TYR A 32 -1.42 10.54 17.24
CA TYR A 32 -2.24 11.64 16.72
C TYR A 32 -3.50 11.86 17.55
N ALA A 33 -4.23 10.78 17.87
CA ALA A 33 -5.43 10.86 18.71
C ALA A 33 -5.13 11.40 20.11
N LEU A 34 -4.00 11.01 20.72
CA LEU A 34 -3.55 11.55 22.00
C LEU A 34 -3.18 13.03 21.91
N HIS A 35 -2.53 13.45 20.81
CA HIS A 35 -2.20 14.84 20.58
C HIS A 35 -3.45 15.72 20.48
N GLU A 36 -4.45 15.28 19.72
CA GLU A 36 -5.72 16.00 19.56
C GLU A 36 -6.50 16.06 20.88
N TYR A 37 -6.54 14.97 21.65
CA TYR A 37 -7.19 14.92 22.96
C TYR A 37 -6.59 15.91 23.95
N VAL A 38 -5.26 16.00 24.03
CA VAL A 38 -4.57 16.93 24.93
C VAL A 38 -4.70 18.37 24.42
N ARG A 39 -4.62 18.59 23.10
CA ARG A 39 -4.85 19.91 22.48
C ARG A 39 -6.22 20.48 22.81
N ALA A 40 -7.26 19.65 22.82
CA ALA A 40 -8.61 20.07 23.16
C ALA A 40 -8.78 20.47 24.63
N LYS A 41 -7.95 19.93 25.53
CA LYS A 41 -8.02 20.19 26.98
C LYS A 41 -7.07 21.28 27.47
N ASP A 42 -5.95 21.49 26.79
CA ASP A 42 -4.93 22.42 27.24
C ASP A 42 -5.13 23.83 26.64
N LYS A 43 -5.48 24.80 27.50
CA LYS A 43 -5.56 26.23 27.13
C LYS A 43 -4.21 26.95 27.21
N SER A 44 -3.21 26.35 27.85
CA SER A 44 -1.90 26.98 28.13
C SER A 44 -0.82 26.61 27.10
N GLY A 45 -1.01 25.54 26.33
CA GLY A 45 -0.08 25.06 25.31
C GLY A 45 1.20 24.38 25.86
N VAL A 46 1.45 24.48 27.17
CA VAL A 46 2.65 23.94 27.81
C VAL A 46 2.61 22.41 27.88
N VAL A 47 1.43 21.82 28.09
CA VAL A 47 1.26 20.35 28.14
C VAL A 47 1.37 19.77 26.73
N LEU A 48 0.84 20.47 25.72
CA LEU A 48 0.99 20.08 24.32
C LEU A 48 2.46 20.05 23.88
N ALA A 49 3.24 21.07 24.24
CA ALA A 49 4.67 21.14 23.91
C ALA A 49 5.47 20.01 24.58
N ARG A 50 5.16 19.68 25.84
CA ARG A 50 5.78 18.53 26.54
C ARG A 50 5.40 17.19 25.91
N LEU A 51 4.14 17.03 25.49
CA LEU A 51 3.67 15.83 24.80
C LEU A 51 4.38 15.65 23.45
N GLN A 52 4.50 16.73 22.65
CA GLN A 52 5.22 16.70 21.38
C GLN A 52 6.69 16.33 21.58
N LEU A 53 7.36 16.92 22.56
CA LEU A 53 8.74 16.57 22.91
C LEU A 53 8.84 15.09 23.33
N ALA A 54 7.92 14.61 24.19
CA ALA A 54 7.91 13.22 24.62
C ALA A 54 7.67 12.25 23.45
N LEU A 55 6.76 12.54 22.53
CA LEU A 55 6.51 11.73 21.34
C LEU A 55 7.73 11.70 20.41
N VAL A 56 8.40 12.84 20.19
CA VAL A 56 9.62 12.91 19.37
C VAL A 56 10.76 12.15 20.02
N VAL A 57 10.99 12.32 21.32
CA VAL A 57 12.05 11.61 22.06
C VAL A 57 11.80 10.11 22.08
N THR A 58 10.56 9.69 22.35
CA THR A 58 10.20 8.26 22.37
C THR A 58 10.27 7.67 20.97
N GLY A 59 9.83 8.40 19.94
CA GLY A 59 9.94 7.99 18.54
C GLY A 59 11.39 7.88 18.07
N ALA A 60 12.25 8.83 18.45
CA ALA A 60 13.68 8.78 18.17
C ALA A 60 14.35 7.60 18.88
N PHE A 61 14.00 7.34 20.14
CA PHE A 61 14.50 6.19 20.89
C PHE A 61 14.03 4.86 20.27
N ALA A 62 12.76 4.77 19.86
CA ALA A 62 12.24 3.60 19.16
C ALA A 62 12.96 3.36 17.83
N ALA A 63 13.18 4.41 17.03
CA ALA A 63 13.93 4.32 15.77
C ALA A 63 15.39 3.89 15.99
N LEU A 64 16.05 4.42 17.01
CA LEU A 64 17.42 4.06 17.38
C LEU A 64 17.51 2.61 17.89
N SER A 65 16.54 2.18 18.69
CA SER A 65 16.47 0.79 19.17
C SER A 65 16.22 -0.18 18.02
N ALA A 66 15.40 0.22 17.03
CA ALA A 66 15.12 -0.57 15.84
C ALA A 66 16.34 -0.70 14.93
N SER A 67 17.13 0.37 14.72
CA SER A 67 18.37 0.28 13.93
C SER A 67 19.40 -0.63 14.60
N VAL A 68 19.60 -0.51 15.92
CA VAL A 68 20.52 -1.38 16.66
C VAL A 68 20.05 -2.84 16.67
N LEU A 69 18.74 -3.10 16.75
CA LEU A 69 18.20 -4.47 16.64
C LEU A 69 18.26 -5.03 15.21
N ALA A 70 18.21 -4.17 14.19
CA ALA A 70 18.41 -4.56 12.80
C ALA A 70 19.85 -5.03 12.57
N ASP A 71 20.83 -4.32 13.11
CA ASP A 71 22.25 -4.69 13.02
C ASP A 71 22.58 -5.99 13.76
N ARG A 72 21.84 -6.31 14.83
CA ARG A 72 21.97 -7.56 15.60
C ARG A 72 21.24 -8.76 14.97
N GLY A 73 20.61 -8.60 13.81
CA GLY A 73 19.97 -9.69 13.06
C GLY A 73 18.70 -10.27 13.71
N TRP A 74 18.10 -9.55 14.66
CA TRP A 74 16.87 -9.99 15.34
C TRP A 74 15.62 -9.78 14.49
N PHE A 75 15.60 -8.71 13.70
CA PHE A 75 14.67 -8.55 12.61
C PHE A 75 15.15 -9.41 11.44
N ALA A 76 14.40 -10.47 11.14
CA ALA A 76 14.61 -11.19 9.90
C ALA A 76 14.50 -10.18 8.75
N PRO A 77 15.48 -10.09 7.84
CA PRO A 77 15.42 -9.17 6.71
C PRO A 77 14.11 -9.38 5.95
N VAL A 78 13.60 -8.32 5.30
CA VAL A 78 12.38 -8.36 4.50
C VAL A 78 12.41 -9.65 3.69
N SER A 79 11.38 -10.50 3.88
CA SER A 79 11.28 -11.84 3.32
C SER A 79 11.82 -11.82 1.89
N ALA A 80 12.75 -12.72 1.56
CA ALA A 80 13.47 -12.70 0.28
C ALA A 80 12.52 -12.57 -0.93
N ARG A 81 11.27 -13.03 -0.78
CA ARG A 81 10.16 -12.89 -1.74
C ARG A 81 9.66 -11.46 -1.91
N VAL A 82 9.43 -10.71 -0.83
CA VAL A 82 9.02 -9.30 -0.89
C VAL A 82 10.18 -8.43 -1.39
N ARG A 83 11.41 -8.72 -0.98
CA ARG A 83 12.59 -8.02 -1.51
C ARG A 83 12.81 -8.28 -3.00
N ALA A 84 12.60 -9.51 -3.47
CA ALA A 84 12.63 -9.83 -4.90
C ALA A 84 11.48 -9.16 -5.69
N LEU A 85 10.39 -8.82 -5.02
CA LEU A 85 9.23 -8.14 -5.60
C LEU A 85 9.46 -6.62 -5.76
N PHE A 86 10.30 -6.01 -4.92
CA PHE A 86 10.71 -4.60 -5.04
C PHE A 86 12.02 -4.38 -5.84
N LEU A 87 12.90 -5.38 -5.91
CA LEU A 87 14.15 -5.34 -6.66
C LEU A 87 14.13 -6.44 -7.73
N GLN A 88 13.83 -6.10 -8.99
CA GLN A 88 13.88 -7.03 -10.14
C GLN A 88 15.22 -7.80 -10.22
N ASN A 89 16.30 -7.15 -9.81
CA ASN A 89 17.65 -7.72 -9.85
C ASN A 89 17.94 -8.71 -8.69
N ALA A 90 17.09 -8.78 -7.67
CA ALA A 90 17.22 -9.71 -6.54
C ALA A 90 16.41 -10.99 -6.70
N MET A 91 15.60 -11.10 -7.77
CA MET A 91 14.85 -12.31 -8.13
C MET A 91 15.70 -13.30 -8.94
N ARG A 92 16.97 -12.96 -9.24
CA ARG A 92 17.91 -13.92 -9.82
C ARG A 92 18.33 -14.87 -8.72
N THR A 93 17.62 -15.98 -8.60
CA THR A 93 17.77 -16.97 -7.51
C THR A 93 19.12 -17.73 -7.57
N GLY A 94 20.01 -17.35 -8.50
CA GLY A 94 21.26 -18.04 -8.80
C GLY A 94 21.08 -19.35 -9.57
N ASN A 95 19.86 -19.90 -9.63
CA ASN A 95 19.54 -21.12 -10.35
C ASN A 95 18.80 -20.84 -11.68
N PRO A 96 19.46 -20.99 -12.85
CA PRO A 96 18.88 -20.66 -14.15
C PRO A 96 17.68 -21.52 -14.55
N LEU A 97 17.46 -22.68 -13.91
CA LEU A 97 16.28 -23.52 -14.15
C LEU A 97 14.99 -22.89 -13.60
N VAL A 98 15.04 -22.21 -12.46
CA VAL A 98 13.86 -21.61 -11.79
C VAL A 98 13.51 -20.25 -12.38
N ASP A 99 14.52 -19.45 -12.73
CA ASP A 99 14.34 -18.17 -13.44
C ASP A 99 13.83 -18.34 -14.88
N SER A 100 13.96 -19.55 -15.45
CA SER A 100 13.45 -19.86 -16.79
C SER A 100 11.92 -20.05 -16.83
N VAL A 101 11.31 -20.36 -15.68
CA VAL A 101 9.87 -20.59 -15.54
C VAL A 101 9.16 -19.28 -15.83
N SER A 102 8.29 -19.30 -16.85
CA SER A 102 7.59 -18.11 -17.38
C SER A 102 6.78 -17.33 -16.34
N GLU A 103 6.52 -17.92 -15.17
CA GLU A 103 5.80 -17.32 -14.05
C GLU A 103 6.54 -16.14 -13.38
N HIS A 104 7.88 -16.11 -13.44
CA HIS A 104 8.69 -15.03 -12.85
C HIS A 104 9.11 -13.97 -13.87
N LYS A 105 8.66 -14.11 -15.12
CA LYS A 105 8.99 -13.14 -16.16
C LYS A 105 8.13 -11.88 -16.00
N PRO A 106 8.69 -10.70 -16.34
CA PRO A 106 7.93 -9.46 -16.37
C PRO A 106 6.79 -9.57 -17.38
N THR A 107 5.67 -8.95 -17.03
CA THR A 107 4.44 -9.01 -17.83
C THR A 107 4.65 -8.31 -19.17
N ARG A 108 4.35 -9.01 -20.26
CA ARG A 108 4.32 -8.41 -21.61
C ARG A 108 3.02 -7.66 -21.83
N ALA A 109 3.05 -6.61 -22.66
CA ALA A 109 1.85 -5.84 -23.02
C ALA A 109 0.72 -6.71 -23.59
N SER A 110 1.05 -7.79 -24.32
CA SER A 110 0.05 -8.75 -24.84
C SER A 110 -0.71 -9.47 -23.73
N ALA A 111 -0.06 -9.78 -22.60
CA ALA A 111 -0.71 -10.45 -21.48
C ALA A 111 -1.71 -9.53 -20.75
N TYR A 112 -1.54 -8.20 -20.81
CA TYR A 112 -2.55 -7.28 -20.28
C TYR A 112 -3.79 -7.24 -21.17
N TRP A 113 -3.61 -7.28 -22.49
CA TRP A 113 -4.72 -7.32 -23.44
C TRP A 113 -5.55 -8.59 -23.27
N GLU A 114 -4.89 -9.76 -23.23
CA GLU A 114 -5.56 -11.06 -23.08
C GLU A 114 -6.30 -11.23 -21.75
N ASN A 115 -5.89 -10.53 -20.69
CA ASN A 115 -6.48 -10.69 -19.35
C ASN A 115 -7.47 -9.57 -18.96
N LEU A 116 -7.33 -8.35 -19.50
CA LEU A 116 -8.16 -7.20 -19.11
C LEU A 116 -8.97 -6.59 -20.27
N ASP A 117 -8.71 -6.99 -21.52
CA ASP A 117 -9.38 -6.48 -22.72
C ASP A 117 -9.53 -4.93 -22.69
N ILE A 118 -10.75 -4.45 -22.87
CA ILE A 118 -11.13 -3.03 -22.91
C ILE A 118 -10.78 -2.30 -21.61
N ILE A 119 -10.81 -2.98 -20.47
CA ILE A 119 -10.56 -2.38 -19.15
C ILE A 119 -9.11 -1.87 -19.07
N CYS A 120 -8.18 -2.49 -19.81
CA CYS A 120 -6.79 -2.01 -19.89
C CYS A 120 -6.68 -0.58 -20.41
N TYR A 121 -7.57 -0.17 -21.33
CA TYR A 121 -7.59 1.20 -21.85
C TYR A 121 -8.42 2.16 -21.00
N VAL A 122 -9.40 1.65 -20.26
CA VAL A 122 -10.28 2.47 -19.40
C VAL A 122 -9.64 2.76 -18.03
N ALA A 123 -8.74 1.90 -17.55
CA ALA A 123 -8.11 2.07 -16.23
C ALA A 123 -7.26 3.36 -16.10
N PRO A 124 -6.36 3.71 -17.05
CA PRO A 124 -5.61 4.97 -16.97
C PRO A 124 -6.49 6.24 -16.98
N PRO A 125 -7.48 6.41 -17.88
CA PRO A 125 -8.37 7.56 -17.84
C PRO A 125 -9.28 7.53 -16.60
N GLY A 126 -9.71 6.36 -16.12
CA GLY A 126 -10.47 6.25 -14.86
C GLY A 126 -9.70 6.79 -13.65
N LEU A 127 -8.41 6.48 -13.55
CA LEU A 127 -7.52 7.04 -12.52
C LEU A 127 -7.34 8.56 -12.69
N LEU A 128 -7.18 9.04 -13.92
CA LEU A 128 -7.10 10.49 -14.18
C LEU A 128 -8.40 11.21 -13.82
N LEU A 129 -9.57 10.61 -14.08
CA LEU A 129 -10.88 11.16 -13.74
C LEU A 129 -11.16 11.19 -12.23
N LEU A 130 -10.43 10.39 -11.44
CA LEU A 130 -10.42 10.47 -9.98
C LEU A 130 -9.69 11.72 -9.47
N PHE A 131 -8.62 12.15 -10.14
CA PHE A 131 -7.83 13.35 -9.77
C PHE A 131 -8.22 14.60 -10.56
N ALA A 132 -8.92 14.45 -11.68
CA ALA A 132 -9.39 15.56 -12.48
C ALA A 132 -10.43 16.38 -11.70
N PRO A 133 -10.44 17.71 -11.86
CA PRO A 133 -11.40 18.58 -11.18
C PRO A 133 -12.83 18.22 -11.60
N SER A 134 -13.52 17.48 -10.74
CA SER A 134 -14.93 17.18 -10.91
C SER A 134 -15.75 18.41 -10.54
N ARG A 135 -16.72 18.78 -11.38
CA ARG A 135 -17.66 19.90 -11.15
C ARG A 135 -18.46 19.78 -9.84
N ARG A 136 -18.39 18.65 -9.12
CA ARG A 136 -19.11 18.38 -7.88
C ARG A 136 -18.39 18.80 -6.58
N GLY A 137 -17.24 19.48 -6.68
CA GLY A 137 -16.53 20.00 -5.51
C GLY A 137 -15.17 19.33 -5.35
N SER A 138 -14.19 20.16 -5.04
CA SER A 138 -12.78 19.83 -4.81
C SER A 138 -12.57 19.12 -3.47
N GLU A 139 -13.34 18.07 -3.18
CA GLU A 139 -13.07 17.19 -2.05
C GLU A 139 -12.73 15.81 -2.59
N ILE A 140 -11.43 15.49 -2.57
CA ILE A 140 -10.97 14.12 -2.74
C ILE A 140 -11.56 13.34 -1.57
N SER A 141 -12.63 12.58 -1.82
CA SER A 141 -13.20 11.69 -0.81
C SER A 141 -12.15 10.67 -0.37
N ASP A 142 -12.09 10.35 0.92
CA ASP A 142 -11.20 9.31 1.46
C ASP A 142 -11.33 7.97 0.72
N SER A 143 -12.54 7.67 0.24
CA SER A 143 -12.84 6.49 -0.57
C SER A 143 -12.15 6.50 -1.94
N ALA A 144 -12.07 7.67 -2.58
CA ALA A 144 -11.40 7.87 -3.85
C ALA A 144 -9.88 7.77 -3.70
N LEU A 145 -9.33 8.31 -2.61
CA LEU A 145 -7.91 8.19 -2.29
C LEU A 145 -7.50 6.73 -2.05
N PHE A 146 -8.30 5.99 -1.29
CA PHE A 146 -8.08 4.57 -1.07
C PHE A 146 -8.06 3.78 -2.38
N LEU A 147 -9.05 4.01 -3.26
CA LEU A 147 -9.12 3.35 -4.56
C LEU A 147 -7.93 3.71 -5.46
N ALA A 148 -7.51 4.98 -5.46
CA ALA A 148 -6.35 5.43 -6.24
C ALA A 148 -5.04 4.79 -5.76
N LEU A 149 -4.81 4.72 -4.44
CA LEU A 149 -3.64 4.05 -3.87
C LEU A 149 -3.66 2.55 -4.15
N PHE A 150 -4.84 1.91 -4.06
CA PHE A 150 -5.00 0.49 -4.36
C PHE A 150 -4.71 0.19 -5.84
N ALA A 151 -5.21 1.02 -6.76
CA ALA A 151 -4.94 0.92 -8.18
C ALA A 151 -3.45 1.12 -8.51
N LEU A 152 -2.81 2.14 -7.94
CA LEU A 152 -1.38 2.40 -8.14
C LEU A 152 -0.51 1.25 -7.62
N ALA A 153 -0.81 0.73 -6.44
CA ALA A 153 -0.09 -0.40 -5.85
C ALA A 153 -0.23 -1.67 -6.71
N THR A 154 -1.45 -2.02 -7.12
CA THR A 154 -1.71 -3.20 -7.96
C THR A 154 -1.12 -3.06 -9.36
N MET A 155 -1.15 -1.86 -9.95
CA MET A 155 -0.52 -1.57 -11.24
C MET A 155 1.00 -1.74 -11.14
N PHE A 156 1.65 -1.17 -10.13
CA PHE A 156 3.09 -1.35 -9.89
C PHE A 156 3.46 -2.84 -9.75
N PHE A 157 2.71 -3.58 -8.95
CA PHE A 157 2.99 -5.01 -8.73
C PHE A 157 2.72 -5.88 -9.95
N SER A 158 1.73 -5.55 -10.77
CA SER A 158 1.46 -6.27 -12.02
C SER A 158 2.59 -6.13 -13.04
N LEU A 159 3.32 -5.01 -13.03
CA LEU A 159 4.47 -4.79 -13.92
C LEU A 159 5.67 -5.68 -13.53
N GLN A 160 5.74 -6.07 -12.25
CA GLN A 160 6.85 -6.83 -11.70
C GLN A 160 6.72 -8.34 -11.96
N MET A 161 5.52 -8.91 -11.92
CA MET A 161 5.30 -10.34 -12.23
C MET A 161 3.96 -10.60 -12.91
N VAL A 162 3.96 -11.52 -13.87
CA VAL A 162 2.76 -11.92 -14.62
C VAL A 162 1.64 -12.48 -13.73
N ARG A 163 2.00 -13.20 -12.66
CA ARG A 163 1.01 -13.79 -11.74
C ARG A 163 0.26 -12.75 -10.92
N LEU A 164 0.79 -11.53 -10.77
CA LEU A 164 0.12 -10.45 -10.02
C LEU A 164 -0.90 -9.67 -10.86
N VAL A 165 -1.06 -9.98 -12.15
CA VAL A 165 -2.14 -9.44 -12.99
C VAL A 165 -3.53 -9.77 -12.43
N ILE A 166 -3.67 -10.90 -11.73
CA ILE A 166 -4.95 -11.27 -11.06
C ILE A 166 -5.38 -10.24 -9.99
N PHE A 167 -4.43 -9.54 -9.36
CA PHE A 167 -4.73 -8.49 -8.38
C PHE A 167 -5.07 -7.15 -9.03
N LEU A 168 -4.64 -6.93 -10.28
CA LEU A 168 -5.01 -5.76 -11.07
C LEU A 168 -6.48 -5.85 -11.54
N GLY A 169 -7.02 -7.05 -11.74
CA GLY A 169 -8.41 -7.26 -12.15
C GLY A 169 -9.45 -6.46 -11.33
N PRO A 170 -9.55 -6.65 -9.99
CA PRO A 170 -10.53 -5.95 -9.17
C PRO A 170 -10.32 -4.43 -9.12
N SER A 171 -9.08 -3.94 -9.07
CA SER A 171 -8.81 -2.50 -9.06
C SER A 171 -9.14 -1.85 -10.39
N ALA A 172 -8.79 -2.49 -11.52
CA ALA A 172 -9.08 -2.01 -12.86
C ALA A 172 -10.58 -2.00 -13.16
N SER A 173 -11.32 -3.02 -12.72
CA SER A 173 -12.79 -3.05 -12.84
C SER A 173 -13.45 -1.91 -12.04
N ALA A 174 -13.00 -1.65 -10.82
CA ALA A 174 -13.50 -0.54 -10.01
C ALA A 174 -13.23 0.83 -10.66
N LEU A 175 -12.03 1.04 -11.23
CA LEU A 175 -11.71 2.25 -12.00
C LEU A 175 -12.57 2.37 -13.27
N GLY A 176 -12.83 1.26 -13.95
CA GLY A 176 -13.72 1.21 -15.10
C GLY A 176 -15.15 1.62 -14.74
N GLY A 177 -15.65 1.16 -13.59
CA GLY A 177 -16.95 1.57 -13.06
C GLY A 177 -17.03 3.07 -12.77
N VAL A 178 -15.98 3.66 -12.18
CA VAL A 178 -15.92 5.11 -11.94
C VAL A 178 -15.88 5.90 -13.25
N ALA A 179 -15.09 5.47 -14.22
CA ALA A 179 -14.99 6.12 -15.52
C ALA A 179 -16.34 6.12 -16.25
N LEU A 180 -16.99 4.95 -16.34
CA LEU A 180 -18.31 4.82 -16.94
C LEU A 180 -19.36 5.65 -16.20
N GLY A 181 -19.39 5.58 -14.86
CA GLY A 181 -20.32 6.36 -14.05
C GLY A 181 -20.23 7.86 -14.32
N ARG A 182 -19.01 8.40 -14.42
CA ARG A 182 -18.81 9.81 -14.77
C ARG A 182 -19.29 10.14 -16.19
N VAL A 183 -19.06 9.27 -17.16
CA VAL A 183 -19.56 9.46 -18.54
C VAL A 183 -21.09 9.47 -18.57
N PHE A 184 -21.74 8.57 -17.84
CA PHE A 184 -23.20 8.54 -17.74
C PHE A 184 -23.77 9.78 -17.03
N ASP A 185 -23.14 10.25 -15.95
CA ASP A 185 -23.55 11.47 -15.26
C ASP A 185 -23.49 12.70 -16.18
N PHE A 186 -22.47 12.80 -17.05
CA PHE A 186 -22.40 13.87 -18.04
C PHE A 186 -23.45 13.73 -19.14
N GLY A 187 -23.80 12.50 -19.54
CA GLY A 187 -24.80 12.24 -20.58
C GLY A 187 -26.25 12.38 -20.14
N ILE A 188 -26.57 12.18 -18.85
CA ILE A 188 -27.92 12.31 -18.29
C ILE A 188 -28.26 13.77 -17.91
N VAL A 189 -27.24 14.60 -17.67
CA VAL A 189 -27.39 16.02 -17.27
C VAL A 189 -27.31 16.98 -18.47
N ALA A 190 -27.04 16.46 -19.69
CA ALA A 190 -27.08 17.20 -20.95
C ALA A 190 -28.44 17.01 -21.66
#